data_AF-A0A929BQ82-F1
#
_entry.id   AF-A0A929BQ82-F1
#
_cell.length_a   1.000
_cell.length_b   1.000
_cell.length_c   1.000
_cell.angle_alpha   90.00
_cell.angle_beta   90.00
_cell.angle_gamma   90.00
#
_symmetry.space_group_name_H-M   'P 1'
#
loop_
_entity.id
_entity.type
_entity.pdbx_description
1 polymer ?
#
loop_
_entity_poly.entity_id
_entity_poly.type
_entity_poly.pdbx_seq_one_letter_code
_entity_poly.pdbx_strand_id
1 'polypeptide(L)' 'MMKSKQSSSVRSTKPRETAQVRFPDSRTFEAPVGTPLEQYVKVALDDSPVPFIAALVDGELRELTCQIWSDARVD' A
#
# COMPACT_ATOMS: atom_id res chain seq x y z
N MET A 1 0.02 15.97 42.82
CA MET A 1 -0.05 16.08 41.34
C MET A 1 0.77 14.94 40.75
N MET A 2 0.13 13.87 40.28
CA MET A 2 0.80 12.68 39.76
C MET A 2 1.22 12.95 38.31
N LYS A 3 2.53 12.99 38.05
CA LYS A 3 3.07 13.20 36.69
C LYS A 3 2.80 11.93 35.87
N SER A 4 2.03 12.05 34.79
CA SER A 4 1.85 10.99 33.81
C SER A 4 3.20 10.66 33.17
N LYS A 5 3.61 9.39 33.25
CA LYS A 5 4.82 8.88 32.60
C LYS A 5 4.52 8.82 31.10
N GLN A 6 5.07 9.75 30.32
CA GLN A 6 5.00 9.64 28.86
C GLN A 6 5.83 8.42 28.43
N SER A 7 5.17 7.34 28.03
CA SER A 7 5.80 6.23 27.34
C SER A 7 6.04 6.66 25.89
N SER A 8 7.30 6.81 25.49
CA SER A 8 7.66 6.98 24.09
C SER A 8 7.14 5.77 23.30
N SER A 9 6.22 6.01 22.35
CA SER A 9 5.64 4.97 21.48
C SER A 9 6.61 4.47 20.40
N VAL A 10 7.78 5.09 20.29
CA VAL A 10 8.83 4.75 19.33
C VAL A 10 9.70 3.64 19.89
N ARG A 11 9.82 2.53 19.16
CA ARG A 11 10.65 1.38 19.51
C ARG A 11 11.38 0.86 18.27
N SER A 12 12.57 0.29 18.49
CA SER A 12 13.28 -0.44 17.43
C SER A 12 12.45 -1.65 16.96
N THR A 13 12.54 -1.97 15.67
CA THR A 13 11.81 -3.07 15.04
C THR A 13 12.61 -3.64 13.87
N LYS A 14 12.20 -4.82 13.40
CA LYS A 14 12.66 -5.38 12.13
C LYS A 14 11.93 -4.69 10.96
N PRO A 15 12.53 -4.62 9.76
CA PRO A 15 11.83 -4.22 8.54
C PRO A 15 10.57 -5.06 8.31
N ARG A 16 9.55 -4.47 7.68
CA ARG A 16 8.38 -5.21 7.21
C ARG A 16 8.74 -6.02 5.98
N GLU A 17 8.14 -7.20 5.86
CA GLU A 17 8.28 -8.07 4.68
C GLU A 17 7.12 -7.88 3.68
N THR A 18 6.10 -7.11 4.07
CA THR A 18 4.93 -6.76 3.25
C THR A 18 4.79 -5.25 3.10
N ALA A 19 4.14 -4.83 2.01
CA ALA A 19 3.68 -3.48 1.77
C ALA A 19 2.15 -3.45 1.68
N GLN A 20 1.53 -2.35 2.12
CA GLN A 20 0.10 -2.13 2.07
C GLN A 20 -0.28 -1.12 0.99
N VAL A 21 -1.25 -1.46 0.14
CA VAL A 21 -1.83 -0.55 -0.84
C VAL A 21 -3.24 -0.20 -0.43
N ARG A 22 -3.54 1.11 -0.32
CA ARG A 22 -4.87 1.62 -0.01
C ARG A 22 -5.52 2.24 -1.25
N PHE A 23 -6.72 1.76 -1.58
CA PHE A 23 -7.55 2.24 -2.68
C PHE A 23 -8.55 3.32 -2.22
N PRO A 24 -9.20 4.06 -3.14
CA PRO A 24 -10.09 5.18 -2.80
C PRO A 24 -11.36 4.74 -2.07
N ASP A 25 -11.78 3.49 -2.26
CA ASP A 25 -12.94 2.87 -1.60
C ASP A 25 -12.64 2.39 -0.17
N SER A 26 -11.50 2.81 0.39
CA SER A 26 -11.00 2.43 1.72
C SER A 26 -10.55 0.97 1.86
N ARG A 27 -10.63 0.15 0.81
CA ARG A 27 -10.02 -1.19 0.83
C ARG A 27 -8.50 -1.05 0.89
N THR A 28 -7.90 -1.90 1.73
CA THR A 28 -6.45 -1.98 1.89
C THR A 28 -6.03 -3.42 1.70
N PHE A 29 -5.02 -3.64 0.87
CA PHE A 29 -4.48 -4.96 0.56
C PHE A 29 -3.01 -4.99 0.96
N GLU A 30 -2.52 -6.15 1.39
CA GLU A 30 -1.09 -6.36 1.65
C GLU A 30 -0.55 -7.48 0.78
N ALA A 31 0.69 -7.34 0.33
CA ALA A 31 1.44 -8.40 -0.33
C ALA A 31 2.94 -8.26 0.00
N PRO A 32 3.77 -9.26 -0.33
CA PRO A 32 5.22 -9.16 -0.17
C PRO A 32 5.79 -7.90 -0.82
N VAL A 33 6.81 -7.31 -0.19
CA VAL A 33 7.54 -6.19 -0.81
C VAL A 33 8.08 -6.61 -2.18
N GLY A 34 7.96 -5.72 -3.16
CA GLY A 34 8.33 -5.99 -4.55
C GLY A 34 7.20 -6.58 -5.40
N THR A 35 6.02 -6.87 -4.83
CA THR A 35 4.84 -7.27 -5.60
C THR A 35 4.45 -6.16 -6.61
N PRO A 36 4.19 -6.50 -7.89
CA PRO A 36 3.73 -5.54 -8.89
C PRO A 36 2.36 -4.96 -8.55
N LEU A 37 2.16 -3.68 -8.86
CA LEU A 37 0.88 -2.97 -8.70
C LEU A 37 -0.28 -3.72 -9.36
N GLU A 38 -0.04 -4.35 -10.52
CA GLU A 38 -1.02 -5.16 -11.24
C GLU A 38 -1.71 -6.20 -10.36
N GLN A 39 -0.98 -6.84 -9.45
CA GLN A 39 -1.56 -7.89 -8.59
C GLN A 39 -2.54 -7.30 -7.56
N TYR A 40 -2.24 -6.11 -7.03
CA TYR A 40 -3.17 -5.40 -6.15
C TYR A 40 -4.42 -4.97 -6.91
N VAL A 41 -4.26 -4.41 -8.12
CA VAL A 41 -5.36 -3.95 -8.97
C VAL A 41 -6.28 -5.10 -9.38
N LYS A 42 -5.72 -6.27 -9.72
CA LYS A 42 -6.49 -7.49 -10.03
C LYS A 42 -7.41 -7.92 -8.88
N VAL A 43 -6.94 -7.83 -7.64
CA VAL A 43 -7.75 -8.16 -6.45
C VAL A 43 -8.76 -7.05 -6.14
N ALA A 44 -8.42 -5.79 -6.41
CA ALA A 44 -9.31 -4.68 -6.15
C ALA A 44 -10.47 -4.59 -7.16
N LEU A 45 -10.23 -4.85 -8.44
CA LEU A 45 -11.19 -4.56 -9.50
C LEU A 45 -11.92 -5.80 -10.06
N ASP A 46 -11.65 -6.99 -9.52
CA ASP A 46 -12.23 -8.26 -9.98
C ASP A 46 -12.14 -8.44 -11.52
N ASP A 47 -13.06 -9.19 -12.13
CA ASP A 47 -13.20 -9.41 -13.59
C ASP A 47 -13.73 -8.16 -14.33
N SER A 48 -13.25 -6.96 -13.98
CA SER A 48 -13.58 -5.76 -14.74
C SER A 48 -13.14 -5.93 -16.21
N PRO A 49 -14.04 -5.72 -17.18
CA PRO A 49 -13.73 -5.91 -18.61
C PRO A 49 -12.85 -4.78 -19.18
N VAL A 50 -12.58 -3.73 -18.39
CA VAL A 50 -11.80 -2.57 -18.84
C VAL A 50 -10.30 -2.84 -18.59
N PRO A 51 -9.46 -2.79 -19.63
CA PRO A 51 -8.01 -2.96 -19.45
C PRO A 51 -7.42 -1.75 -18.71
N PHE A 52 -6.64 -2.04 -17.67
CA PHE A 52 -5.93 -1.05 -16.88
C PHE A 52 -4.47 -0.98 -17.34
N ILE A 53 -3.97 0.23 -17.61
CA ILE A 53 -2.60 0.43 -18.13
C ILE A 53 -1.68 1.06 -17.09
N ALA A 54 -2.22 1.96 -16.26
CA ALA A 54 -1.49 2.70 -15.25
C ALA A 54 -2.44 3.11 -14.10
N ALA A 55 -1.88 3.49 -12.96
CA ALA A 55 -2.60 4.11 -11.85
C ALA A 55 -1.79 5.24 -11.23
N LEU A 56 -2.42 6.05 -10.37
CA LEU A 56 -1.71 7.05 -9.58
C LEU A 56 -1.22 6.42 -8.28
N VAL A 57 0.09 6.26 -8.12
CA VAL A 57 0.73 5.77 -6.89
C VAL A 57 1.27 6.99 -6.15
N ASP A 58 0.72 7.27 -4.97
CA ASP A 58 1.02 8.47 -4.17
C ASP A 58 0.95 9.78 -4.98
N GLY A 59 0.01 9.84 -5.93
CA GLY A 59 -0.22 11.00 -6.79
C GLY A 59 0.62 11.03 -8.07
N GLU A 60 1.50 10.06 -8.29
CA GLU A 60 2.31 9.97 -9.51
C GLU A 60 1.83 8.83 -10.43
N LEU A 61 1.75 9.12 -11.73
CA LEU A 61 1.41 8.10 -12.72
C LEU A 61 2.49 7.01 -12.77
N ARG A 62 2.07 5.76 -12.65
CA ARG A 62 2.92 4.57 -12.74
C ARG A 62 2.27 3.46 -13.56
N GLU A 63 3.08 2.75 -14.32
CA GLU A 63 2.67 1.51 -15.00
C GLU A 63 2.35 0.41 -13.97
N LEU A 64 1.46 -0.52 -14.32
CA LEU A 64 1.07 -1.60 -13.40
C LEU A 64 2.18 -2.61 -13.09
N THR A 65 3.23 -2.63 -13.91
CA THR A 65 4.43 -3.45 -13.68
C THR A 65 5.34 -2.86 -12.60
N CYS A 66 5.07 -1.65 -12.10
CA CYS A 66 5.88 -1.04 -11.05
C CYS A 66 5.79 -1.86 -9.75
N GLN A 67 6.93 -2.06 -9.12
CA GLN A 67 7.03 -2.80 -7.86
C GLN A 67 6.69 -1.91 -6.67
N ILE A 68 5.89 -2.43 -5.74
CA ILE A 68 5.53 -1.74 -4.51
C ILE A 68 6.49 -2.14 -3.38
N TRP A 69 7.29 -1.18 -2.92
CA TRP A 69 8.32 -1.39 -1.89
C TRP A 69 7.94 -0.88 -0.50
N SER A 70 6.94 -0.02 -0.43
CA SER A 70 6.44 0.59 0.80
C SER A 70 4.93 0.74 0.74
N ASP A 71 4.32 1.01 1.89
CA ASP A 71 2.90 1.32 1.94
C ASP A 71 2.61 2.53 1.02
N ALA A 72 1.54 2.45 0.22
CA ALA A 72 1.23 3.42 -0.81
C ALA A 72 -0.29 3.65 -0.94
N ARG A 73 -0.67 4.84 -1.40
CA ARG A 73 -2.03 5.14 -1.86
C ARG A 73 -2.11 4.91 -3.38
N VAL A 74 -3.17 4.27 -3.82
CA VAL A 74 -3.48 4.10 -5.25
C VAL A 74 -4.83 4.72 -5.56
N ASP A 75 -4.89 5.55 -6.60
CA ASP A 75 -6.11 6.15 -7.16
C ASP A 75 -6.30 5.77 -8.63
#